data_AF-A0A2N5H541-F1
#
_entry.id   AF-A0A2N5H541-F1
#
_cell.length_a   1.000
_cell.length_b   1.000
_cell.length_c   1.000
_cell.angle_alpha   90.00
_cell.angle_beta   90.00
_cell.angle_gamma   90.00
#
_symmetry.space_group_name_H-M   'P 1'
#
loop_
_entity.id
_entity.type
_entity.pdbx_description
1 polymer ?
#
loop_
_entity_poly.entity_id
_entity_poly.type
_entity_poly.pdbx_seq_one_letter_code
_entity_poly.pdbx_strand_id
1 'polypeptide(L)'
;MNNNFHFQRKLEDGTQLEIRIRLSDKEFIIDDIGVKAKRKRNFSYLGSVISDSHSYRGLDFKERQQYKLKKFIEVCGIEMLNECLEEAWLQIKPNKLI
;
A
#
# COMPACT_ATOMS: atom_id res chain seq x y z
N MET A 1 -8.15 9.71 15.85
CA MET A 1 -8.84 9.64 14.54
C MET A 1 -8.02 8.71 13.67
N ASN A 2 -8.56 7.54 13.30
CA ASN A 2 -7.88 6.64 12.37
C ASN A 2 -8.30 7.05 10.96
N ASN A 3 -7.46 7.79 10.27
CA ASN A 3 -7.71 8.13 8.88
C ASN A 3 -7.15 7.01 8.00
N ASN A 4 -8.03 6.36 7.25
CA ASN A 4 -7.67 5.36 6.27
C ASN A 4 -7.90 5.95 4.87
N PHE A 5 -6.89 5.85 4.02
CA PHE A 5 -6.87 6.35 2.65
C PHE A 5 -6.74 5.18 1.70
N HIS A 6 -7.52 5.23 0.63
CA HIS A 6 -7.61 4.17 -0.37
C HIS A 6 -7.39 4.81 -1.74
N PHE A 7 -6.25 4.55 -2.36
CA PHE A 7 -5.90 5.10 -3.66
C PHE A 7 -5.97 4.02 -4.71
N GLN A 8 -6.83 4.22 -5.71
CA GLN A 8 -6.90 3.31 -6.85
C GLN A 8 -6.03 3.83 -7.99
N ARG A 9 -5.26 2.92 -8.60
CA ARG A 9 -4.43 3.17 -9.77
C ARG A 9 -4.68 2.08 -10.81
N LYS A 10 -4.41 2.38 -12.07
CA LYS A 10 -4.55 1.44 -13.17
C LYS A 10 -3.27 1.44 -13.98
N LEU A 11 -2.67 0.26 -14.14
CA LEU A 11 -1.49 0.06 -14.96
C LEU A 11 -1.89 -0.05 -16.44
N GLU A 12 -0.90 0.14 -17.32
CA GLU A 12 -1.09 0.10 -18.78
C GLU A 12 -1.65 -1.24 -19.28
N ASP A 13 -1.25 -2.34 -18.64
CA ASP A 13 -1.73 -3.70 -18.95
C ASP A 13 -3.22 -3.92 -18.59
N GLY A 14 -3.83 -2.98 -17.87
CA GLY A 14 -5.21 -3.01 -17.40
C GLY A 14 -5.39 -3.59 -16.00
N THR A 15 -4.30 -3.91 -15.29
CA THR A 15 -4.30 -4.29 -13.88
C THR A 15 -4.70 -3.10 -13.01
N GLN A 16 -5.62 -3.32 -12.07
CA GLN A 16 -6.02 -2.32 -11.07
C GLN A 16 -5.24 -2.55 -9.77
N LEU A 17 -4.75 -1.47 -9.18
CA LEU A 17 -4.08 -1.46 -7.89
C LEU A 17 -4.93 -0.66 -6.90
N GLU A 18 -4.99 -1.12 -5.66
CA GLU A 18 -5.52 -0.37 -4.51
C GLU A 18 -4.41 -0.25 -3.47
N ILE A 19 -3.90 0.97 -3.25
CA ILE A 19 -2.91 1.26 -2.21
C ILE A 19 -3.67 1.75 -0.97
N ARG A 20 -3.51 1.05 0.14
CA ARG A 20 -4.13 1.41 1.43
C ARG A 20 -3.11 2.05 2.32
N ILE A 21 -3.41 3.24 2.79
CA ILE A 21 -2.55 4.00 3.69
C ILE A 21 -3.36 4.32 4.94
N ARG A 22 -2.78 4.12 6.12
CA ARG A 22 -3.38 4.53 7.39
C ARG A 22 -2.49 5.56 8.07
N LEU A 23 -3.11 6.54 8.72
CA LEU A 23 -2.44 7.46 9.61
C LEU A 23 -2.49 6.90 11.04
N SER A 24 -1.33 6.61 11.62
CA SER A 24 -1.16 6.12 12.99
C SER A 24 -0.09 6.94 13.69
N ASP A 25 -0.37 7.50 14.87
CA ASP A 25 0.62 8.24 15.67
C ASP A 25 1.40 9.32 14.90
N LYS A 26 0.72 10.01 13.97
CA LYS A 26 1.27 11.04 13.05
C LYS A 26 2.16 10.51 11.92
N GLU A 27 2.25 9.19 11.76
CA GLU A 27 2.96 8.55 10.67
C GLU A 27 1.99 7.97 9.65
N PHE A 28 2.30 8.14 8.36
CA PHE A 28 1.61 7.42 7.29
C PHE A 28 2.24 6.06 7.11
N ILE A 29 1.41 5.03 7.20
CA ILE A 29 1.81 3.64 7.07
C ILE A 29 1.07 3.06 5.87
N ILE A 30 1.83 2.54 4.91
CA ILE A 30 1.27 1.72 3.82
C ILE A 30 0.85 0.39 4.43
N ASP A 31 -0.45 0.18 4.53
CA ASP A 31 -1.03 -0.97 5.24
C ASP A 31 -1.03 -2.22 4.36
N ASP A 32 -1.52 -2.08 3.12
CA ASP A 32 -1.53 -3.15 2.14
C ASP A 32 -1.70 -2.63 0.70
N ILE A 33 -1.46 -3.50 -0.26
CA ILE A 33 -1.66 -3.25 -1.69
C ILE A 33 -2.52 -4.36 -2.26
N GLY A 34 -3.70 -4.00 -2.74
CA GLY A 34 -4.59 -4.87 -3.49
C GLY A 34 -4.21 -4.87 -4.97
N VAL A 35 -4.10 -6.05 -5.56
CA VAL A 35 -3.90 -6.23 -7.00
C VAL A 35 -5.10 -6.95 -7.60
N LYS A 36 -5.69 -6.35 -8.62
CA LYS A 36 -6.77 -6.95 -9.41
C LYS A 36 -6.34 -7.01 -10.86
N ALA A 37 -5.86 -8.19 -11.25
CA ALA A 37 -5.47 -8.46 -12.63
C ALA A 37 -6.65 -8.26 -13.59
N LYS A 38 -6.34 -7.93 -14.84
CA LYS A 38 -7.34 -7.80 -15.90
C LYS A 38 -8.25 -9.04 -15.94
N ARG A 39 -9.57 -8.81 -16.01
CA ARG A 39 -10.63 -9.84 -16.03
C ARG A 39 -10.87 -10.58 -14.70
N LYS A 40 -10.15 -10.27 -13.61
CA LYS A 40 -10.49 -10.78 -12.27
C LYS A 40 -11.55 -9.89 -11.62
N ARG A 41 -12.44 -10.49 -10.82
CA ARG A 41 -13.52 -9.77 -10.12
C ARG A 41 -13.02 -9.09 -8.84
N ASN A 42 -12.16 -9.78 -8.08
CA ASN A 42 -11.74 -9.38 -6.75
C ASN A 42 -10.27 -8.95 -6.72
N PHE A 43 -9.92 -8.12 -5.74
CA PHE A 43 -8.53 -7.80 -5.40
C PHE A 43 -7.92 -8.95 -4.60
N SER A 44 -6.65 -9.26 -4.90
CA SER A 44 -5.78 -10.06 -4.06
C SER A 44 -4.84 -9.12 -3.32
N TYR A 45 -4.83 -9.19 -1.99
CA TYR A 45 -3.99 -8.32 -1.17
C TYR A 45 -2.61 -8.94 -0.95
N LEU A 46 -1.56 -8.15 -1.17
CA LEU A 46 -0.19 -8.65 -1.06
C LEU A 46 0.14 -9.08 0.36
N GLY A 47 -0.38 -8.40 1.39
CA GLY A 47 -0.16 -8.76 2.79
C GLY A 47 -0.52 -10.22 3.08
N SER A 48 -1.69 -10.69 2.63
CA SER A 48 -2.10 -12.08 2.81
C SER A 48 -1.23 -13.03 1.99
N VAL A 49 -1.01 -12.72 0.71
CA VAL A 49 -0.20 -13.56 -0.21
C VAL A 49 1.23 -13.75 0.32
N ILE A 50 1.84 -12.68 0.83
CA ILE A 50 3.20 -12.71 1.39
C ILE A 50 3.24 -13.55 2.66
N SER A 51 2.26 -13.37 3.56
CA SER A 51 2.23 -14.08 4.85
C SER A 51 2.13 -15.60 4.72
N ASP A 52 1.58 -16.08 3.62
CA ASP A 52 1.47 -17.51 3.32
C ASP A 52 2.75 -18.11 2.74
N SER A 53 3.73 -17.31 2.36
CA SER A 53 5.00 -17.81 1.83
C SER A 53 5.91 -18.38 2.93
N HIS A 54 6.51 -19.55 2.68
CA HIS A 54 7.45 -20.19 3.61
C HIS A 54 8.67 -19.31 3.90
N SER A 55 9.13 -18.56 2.89
CA SER A 55 10.25 -17.62 3.01
C SER A 55 9.94 -16.47 3.97
N TYR A 56 8.69 -16.00 4.04
CA TYR A 56 8.29 -14.94 4.97
C TYR A 56 8.15 -15.42 6.42
N ARG A 57 7.67 -16.65 6.62
CA ARG A 57 7.41 -17.21 7.96
C ARG A 57 8.69 -17.37 8.79
N GLY A 58 9.82 -17.68 8.14
CA GLY A 58 11.12 -17.81 8.79
C GLY A 58 11.80 -16.49 9.17
N LEU A 59 11.30 -15.35 8.69
CA LEU A 59 11.91 -14.04 8.94
C LEU A 59 11.54 -13.48 10.32
N ASP A 60 12.43 -12.68 10.89
CA ASP A 60 12.17 -11.88 12.07
C ASP A 60 11.23 -10.70 11.78
N PHE A 61 10.81 -9.95 12.81
CA PHE A 61 9.88 -8.83 12.63
C PHE A 61 10.42 -7.75 11.68
N LYS A 62 11.71 -7.38 11.78
CA LYS A 62 12.31 -6.31 10.99
C LYS A 62 12.48 -6.72 9.53
N GLU A 63 12.96 -7.95 9.31
CA GLU A 63 13.09 -8.57 8.01
C GLU A 63 11.73 -8.70 7.32
N ARG A 64 10.66 -9.03 8.05
CA ARG A 64 9.29 -9.05 7.54
C ARG A 64 8.81 -7.70 7.04
N GLN A 65 9.14 -6.61 7.73
CA GLN A 65 8.79 -5.26 7.27
C GLN A 65 9.54 -4.91 5.99
N GLN A 66 10.85 -5.20 5.94
CA GLN A 66 11.66 -4.97 4.74
C GLN A 66 11.18 -5.81 3.55
N TYR A 67 10.83 -7.08 3.79
CA TYR A 67 10.29 -7.97 2.77
C TYR A 67 8.97 -7.43 2.20
N LYS A 68 8.05 -6.99 3.06
CA LYS A 68 6.78 -6.37 2.65
C LYS A 68 7.02 -5.13 1.80
N LEU A 69 7.86 -4.21 2.27
CA LEU A 69 8.20 -2.99 1.54
C LEU A 69 8.80 -3.31 0.16
N LYS A 70 9.72 -4.28 0.08
CA LYS A 70 10.30 -4.72 -1.18
C LYS A 70 9.24 -5.23 -2.15
N LYS A 71 8.30 -6.06 -1.68
CA LYS A 71 7.19 -6.56 -2.51
C LYS A 71 6.23 -5.47 -2.94
N PHE A 72 6.00 -4.47 -2.10
CA PHE A 72 5.17 -3.32 -2.45
C PHE A 72 5.82 -2.50 -3.57
N ILE A 73 7.13 -2.24 -3.45
CA ILE A 73 7.90 -1.53 -4.49
C ILE A 73 7.95 -2.34 -5.79
N GLU A 74 8.13 -3.66 -5.73
CA GLU A 74 8.13 -4.54 -6.92
C GLU A 74 6.81 -4.46 -7.72
N VAL A 75 5.67 -4.23 -7.06
CA VAL A 75 4.35 -4.21 -7.70
C VAL A 75 3.93 -2.81 -8.14
N CYS A 76 4.10 -1.80 -7.29
CA CYS A 76 3.62 -0.44 -7.56
C CYS A 76 4.69 0.48 -8.14
N GLY A 77 5.97 0.16 -7.95
CA GLY A 77 7.05 1.12 -8.11
C GLY A 77 7.12 2.11 -6.94
N ILE A 78 8.31 2.64 -6.68
CA ILE A 78 8.52 3.57 -5.56
C ILE A 78 7.83 4.92 -5.79
N GLU A 79 7.77 5.39 -7.04
CA GLU A 79 7.17 6.66 -7.42
C GLU A 79 5.69 6.70 -7.07
N MET A 80 4.92 5.68 -7.47
CA MET A 80 3.49 5.57 -7.18
C MET A 80 3.18 5.55 -5.68
N LEU A 81 4.03 4.87 -4.89
CA LEU A 81 3.85 4.82 -3.43
C LEU A 81 4.05 6.22 -2.81
N ASN A 82 5.06 6.95 -3.27
CA ASN A 82 5.31 8.32 -2.82
C ASN A 82 4.16 9.27 -3.21
N GLU A 83 3.65 9.17 -4.44
CA GLU A 83 2.48 9.94 -4.88
C GLU A 83 1.26 9.70 -3.97
N CYS A 84 0.98 8.43 -3.63
CA CYS A 84 -0.14 8.11 -2.75
C CYS A 84 0.07 8.66 -1.33
N LEU A 85 1.30 8.66 -0.81
CA LEU A 85 1.62 9.26 0.49
C LEU A 85 1.45 10.78 0.46
N GLU A 86 1.85 11.44 -0.61
CA GLU A 86 1.66 12.87 -0.80
C GLU A 86 0.17 13.23 -0.90
N GLU A 87 -0.62 12.46 -1.65
CA GLU A 87 -2.07 12.63 -1.70
C GLU A 87 -2.73 12.44 -0.33
N ALA A 88 -2.30 11.45 0.44
CA ALA A 88 -2.79 11.22 1.80
C ALA A 88 -2.46 12.42 2.72
N TRP A 89 -1.25 12.97 2.60
CA TRP A 89 -0.83 14.16 3.32
C TRP A 89 -1.68 15.38 2.94
N LEU A 90 -1.88 15.64 1.65
CA LEU A 90 -2.68 16.76 1.16
C LEU A 90 -4.13 16.70 1.63
N GLN A 91 -4.71 15.50 1.80
CA GLN A 91 -6.07 15.35 2.31
C GLN A 91 -6.23 15.73 3.79
N ILE A 92 -5.17 15.58 4.60
CA ILE A 92 -5.22 15.96 6.03
C ILE A 92 -4.61 17.32 6.32
N LYS A 93 -3.80 17.84 5.40
CA LYS A 93 -3.10 19.11 5.58
C LYS A 93 -4.15 20.22 5.79
N PRO A 94 -4.05 20.99 6.89
CA PRO A 94 -4.94 22.12 7.09
C PRO A 94 -4.78 23.14 5.96
N ASN A 95 -5.86 23.41 5.22
CA ASN A 95 -5.86 24.34 4.10
C ASN A 95 -6.29 25.78 4.48
N LYS A 96 -6.62 26.02 5.75
CA LYS A 96 -6.94 27.34 6.29
C LYS A 96 -6.30 27.52 7.66
N LEU A 97 -5.60 28.64 7.85
CA LEU A 97 -5.31 29.19 9.17
C LEU A 97 -6.61 29.83 9.65
N ILE A 98 -7.19 29.30 10.73
CA ILE A 98 -8.21 30.00 11.51
C ILE A 98 -7.47 30.76 12.61
#